data_AF-A0A7J6P7S0-F1
#
_entry.id   AF-A0A7J6P7S0-F1
#
_cell.length_a   1.000
_cell.length_b   1.000
_cell.length_c   1.000
_cell.angle_alpha   90.00
_cell.angle_beta   90.00
_cell.angle_gamma   90.00
#
_symmetry.space_group_name_H-M   'P 1'
#
loop_
_entity.id
_entity.type
_entity.pdbx_description
1 polymer ?
#
loop_
_entity_poly.entity_id
_entity_poly.type
_entity_poly.pdbx_seq_one_letter_code
_entity_poly.pdbx_strand_id
1 'polypeptide(L)'
;MSWNDYISHYLLSEGKCYAGALGNSSDYKLFAAQGATSEEEGWAATFSEDFVTEVLVDEVTERTERVTINEATALREAMETGTTSQGLFIGGNKYRIVKYETDFDCAGQEVVCLFGALGKKGVCVINTGTMLVMGMYDEELGQTGGNCKSACAAFAEYYQGPSSWTSRPMASGGGDTDCCYDGVVVVSKMHFEDHLRCVVVEFGME
;
A
#
# COMPACT_ATOMS: atom_id res chain seq x y z
N MET A 1 10.33 2.57 -16.04
CA MET A 1 8.94 2.39 -15.60
C MET A 1 8.56 3.58 -14.76
N SER A 2 7.46 4.23 -15.11
CA SER A 2 6.86 5.31 -14.34
C SER A 2 6.18 4.76 -13.08
N TRP A 3 5.88 5.60 -12.10
CA TRP A 3 5.08 5.19 -10.93
C TRP A 3 3.69 4.70 -11.32
N ASN A 4 3.09 5.28 -12.36
CA ASN A 4 1.79 4.87 -12.90
C ASN A 4 1.84 3.46 -13.51
N ASP A 5 2.97 3.08 -14.13
CA ASP A 5 3.18 1.72 -14.64
C ASP A 5 3.20 0.70 -13.50
N TYR A 6 3.85 1.04 -12.37
CA TYR A 6 3.87 0.18 -11.18
C TYR A 6 2.48 0.04 -10.56
N ILE A 7 1.72 1.14 -10.44
CA ILE A 7 0.34 1.09 -9.95
C ILE A 7 -0.51 0.22 -10.88
N SER A 8 -0.38 0.39 -12.19
CA SER A 8 -1.10 -0.43 -13.18
C SER A 8 -0.76 -1.91 -13.04
N HIS A 9 0.51 -2.24 -12.88
CA HIS A 9 0.97 -3.61 -12.79
C HIS A 9 0.53 -4.29 -11.49
N TYR A 10 0.72 -3.66 -10.33
CA TYR A 10 0.46 -4.29 -9.04
C TYR A 10 -0.99 -4.14 -8.55
N LEU A 11 -1.63 -2.99 -8.79
CA LEU A 11 -2.96 -2.70 -8.23
C LEU A 11 -4.09 -2.98 -9.24
N LEU A 12 -3.89 -2.70 -10.53
CA LEU A 12 -4.97 -2.73 -11.53
C LEU A 12 -4.99 -4.00 -12.40
N SER A 13 -3.83 -4.58 -12.72
CA SER A 13 -3.72 -5.64 -13.73
C SER A 13 -4.54 -6.90 -13.41
N GLU A 14 -4.70 -7.21 -12.13
CA GLU A 14 -5.48 -8.36 -11.65
C GLU A 14 -6.95 -8.02 -11.41
N GLY A 15 -7.38 -6.79 -11.72
CA GLY A 15 -8.74 -6.30 -11.48
C GLY A 15 -9.11 -6.22 -10.01
N LYS A 16 -8.13 -6.26 -9.09
CA LYS A 16 -8.33 -6.22 -7.64
C LYS A 16 -8.72 -4.84 -7.12
N CYS A 17 -8.22 -3.79 -7.80
CA CYS A 17 -8.52 -2.38 -7.52
C CYS A 17 -9.00 -1.70 -8.81
N TYR A 18 -9.88 -0.71 -8.71
CA TYR A 18 -10.29 0.13 -9.84
C TYR A 18 -9.43 1.40 -9.96
N ALA A 19 -8.82 1.82 -8.86
CA ALA A 19 -7.87 2.93 -8.83
C ALA A 19 -6.81 2.68 -7.75
N GLY A 20 -5.64 3.28 -7.93
CA GLY A 20 -4.57 3.27 -6.95
C GLY A 20 -3.76 4.56 -6.97
N ALA A 21 -3.13 4.86 -5.85
CA ALA A 21 -2.27 6.02 -5.72
C ALA A 21 -1.07 5.74 -4.82
N LEU A 22 -0.02 6.53 -5.02
CA LEU A 22 1.19 6.53 -4.22
C LEU A 22 1.43 7.91 -3.63
N GLY A 23 1.83 7.91 -2.37
CA GLY A 23 2.16 9.13 -1.64
C GLY A 23 3.41 8.99 -0.80
N ASN A 24 3.91 10.11 -0.33
CA ASN A 24 5.04 10.14 0.61
C ASN A 24 4.52 10.00 2.04
N SER A 25 5.17 9.18 2.87
CA SER A 25 4.82 9.02 4.28
C SER A 25 5.11 10.27 5.13
N SER A 26 5.97 11.19 4.67
CA SER A 26 6.31 12.41 5.43
C SER A 26 5.18 13.45 5.39
N ASP A 27 4.65 13.69 4.20
CA ASP A 27 3.73 14.81 3.93
C ASP A 27 2.30 14.31 3.64
N TYR A 28 2.12 13.00 3.48
CA TYR A 28 0.86 12.36 3.09
C TYR A 28 0.27 12.90 1.78
N LYS A 29 1.14 13.48 0.94
CA LYS A 29 0.79 13.97 -0.40
C LYS A 29 0.99 12.87 -1.44
N LEU A 30 -0.03 12.68 -2.26
CA LEU A 30 0.02 11.77 -3.40
C LEU A 30 0.85 12.39 -4.53
N PHE A 31 1.75 11.60 -5.12
CA PHE A 31 2.59 12.01 -6.25
C PHE A 31 2.31 11.22 -7.52
N ALA A 32 1.58 10.10 -7.42
CA ALA A 32 1.17 9.28 -8.55
C ALA A 32 -0.21 8.70 -8.28
N ALA A 33 -1.05 8.63 -9.31
CA ALA A 33 -2.36 8.00 -9.25
C ALA A 33 -2.71 7.44 -10.62
N GLN A 34 -3.38 6.29 -10.63
CA GLN A 34 -3.78 5.60 -11.85
C GLN A 34 -5.11 4.88 -11.61
N GLY A 35 -6.06 5.11 -12.51
CA GLY A 35 -7.32 4.38 -12.59
C GLY A 35 -7.25 3.25 -13.61
N ALA A 36 -8.26 2.37 -13.58
CA ALA A 36 -8.40 1.25 -14.48
C ALA A 36 -8.46 1.67 -15.95
N THR A 37 -9.05 2.85 -16.24
CA THR A 37 -9.18 3.35 -17.62
C THR A 37 -8.19 4.47 -17.95
N SER A 38 -7.84 5.34 -16.99
CA SER A 38 -6.92 6.45 -17.22
C SER A 38 -6.28 6.97 -15.93
N GLU A 39 -5.23 7.78 -16.08
CA GLU A 39 -4.61 8.53 -14.97
C GLU A 39 -5.60 9.51 -14.34
N GLU A 40 -6.43 10.18 -15.15
CA GLU A 40 -7.43 11.14 -14.70
C GLU A 40 -8.47 10.51 -13.77
N GLU A 41 -8.92 9.28 -14.08
CA GLU A 41 -9.81 8.52 -13.22
C GLU A 41 -9.14 8.20 -11.87
N GLY A 42 -7.85 7.86 -11.90
CA GLY A 42 -7.05 7.63 -10.70
C GLY A 42 -7.04 8.85 -9.79
N TRP A 43 -6.63 10.01 -10.33
CA TRP A 43 -6.61 11.26 -9.59
C TRP A 43 -7.99 11.66 -9.06
N ALA A 44 -9.03 11.56 -9.89
CA ALA A 44 -10.40 11.86 -9.48
C ALA A 44 -10.92 10.95 -8.36
N ALA A 45 -10.43 9.70 -8.29
CA ALA A 45 -10.83 8.75 -7.26
C ALA A 45 -10.04 8.91 -5.94
N THR A 46 -8.77 9.32 -6.02
CA THR A 46 -7.86 9.29 -4.86
C THR A 46 -7.54 10.66 -4.28
N PHE A 47 -7.79 11.75 -4.99
CA PHE A 47 -7.42 13.09 -4.55
C PHE A 47 -8.48 14.14 -4.90
N SER A 48 -8.71 15.07 -3.97
CA SER A 48 -9.45 16.30 -4.22
C SER A 48 -8.72 17.51 -3.62
N GLU A 49 -8.89 18.68 -4.24
CA GLU A 49 -8.39 19.94 -3.68
C GLU A 49 -9.14 20.30 -2.40
N ASP A 50 -8.50 21.09 -1.51
CA ASP A 50 -9.09 21.53 -0.24
C ASP A 50 -10.51 22.10 -0.45
N PHE A 51 -11.49 21.42 0.15
CA PHE A 51 -12.90 21.78 0.01
C PHE A 51 -13.54 22.02 1.37
N VAL A 52 -14.55 22.88 1.38
CA VAL A 52 -15.35 23.14 2.58
C VAL A 52 -16.54 22.22 2.56
N THR A 53 -16.66 21.37 3.57
CA THR A 53 -17.82 20.49 3.75
C THR A 53 -18.44 20.68 5.12
N GLU A 54 -19.71 20.32 5.23
CA GLU A 54 -20.41 20.29 6.50
C GLU A 54 -20.15 18.95 7.17
N VAL A 55 -19.36 18.96 8.23
CA VAL A 55 -19.11 17.78 9.06
C VAL A 55 -20.10 17.81 10.22
N LEU A 56 -20.81 16.72 10.40
CA LEU A 56 -21.68 16.51 11.55
C LEU A 56 -20.81 16.23 12.77
N VAL A 57 -20.81 17.17 13.73
CA VAL A 57 -19.99 17.15 14.94
C VAL A 57 -20.69 16.43 16.09
N ASP A 58 -22.02 16.44 16.08
CA ASP A 58 -22.84 15.85 17.14
C ASP A 58 -24.08 15.16 16.56
N GLU A 59 -24.14 13.83 16.68
CA GLU A 59 -25.25 12.99 16.22
C GLU A 59 -26.54 13.20 17.02
N VAL A 60 -26.44 13.69 18.26
CA VAL A 60 -27.59 13.90 19.15
C VAL A 60 -28.22 15.27 18.92
N THR A 61 -27.41 16.30 18.61
CA THR A 61 -27.88 17.67 18.38
C THR A 61 -27.96 18.08 16.91
N GLU A 62 -27.64 17.16 15.98
CA GLU A 62 -27.59 17.38 14.53
C GLU A 62 -26.75 18.62 14.14
N ARG A 63 -25.75 18.96 14.96
CA ARG A 63 -24.93 20.15 14.76
C ARG A 63 -23.91 19.89 13.67
N THR A 64 -24.06 20.60 12.55
CA THR A 64 -23.06 20.64 11.48
C THR A 64 -22.13 21.83 11.68
N GLU A 65 -20.84 21.63 11.46
CA GLU A 65 -19.87 22.70 11.35
C GLU A 65 -19.24 22.69 9.96
N ARG A 66 -19.04 23.89 9.40
CA ARG A 66 -18.33 24.07 8.13
C ARG A 66 -16.85 23.98 8.41
N VAL A 67 -16.23 22.91 7.94
CA VAL A 67 -14.81 22.65 8.15
C VAL A 67 -14.11 22.61 6.79
N THR A 68 -12.95 23.27 6.72
CA THR A 68 -12.06 23.13 5.56
C THR A 68 -11.32 21.80 5.70
N ILE A 69 -11.61 20.87 4.79
CA ILE A 69 -10.99 19.56 4.76
C ILE A 69 -9.73 19.63 3.92
N ASN A 70 -8.62 19.21 4.52
CA ASN A 70 -7.38 18.93 3.82
C ASN A 70 -7.14 17.42 3.88
N GLU A 71 -7.27 16.74 2.74
CA GLU A 71 -7.23 15.27 2.68
C GLU A 71 -5.91 14.69 3.22
N ALA A 72 -4.78 15.33 2.93
CA ALA A 72 -3.46 14.89 3.43
C ALA A 72 -3.38 14.96 4.97
N THR A 73 -3.95 16.02 5.57
CA THR A 73 -3.97 16.18 7.03
C THR A 73 -4.89 15.16 7.70
N ALA A 74 -6.08 14.93 7.11
CA ALA A 74 -7.03 13.94 7.61
C ALA A 74 -6.48 12.50 7.47
N LEU A 75 -5.82 12.20 6.35
CA LEU A 75 -5.17 10.92 6.11
C LEU A 75 -4.03 10.69 7.12
N ARG A 76 -3.20 11.71 7.40
CA ARG A 76 -2.17 11.61 8.42
C ARG A 76 -2.75 11.28 9.79
N GLU A 77 -3.77 12.03 10.23
CA GLU A 77 -4.45 11.80 11.52
C GLU A 77 -5.01 10.36 11.60
N ALA A 78 -5.63 9.90 10.51
CA ALA A 78 -6.19 8.56 10.41
C ALA A 78 -5.11 7.46 10.46
N MET A 79 -3.97 7.65 9.80
CA MET A 79 -2.86 6.69 9.81
C MET A 79 -2.09 6.68 11.14
N GLU A 80 -2.03 7.80 11.85
CA GLU A 80 -1.34 7.89 13.15
C GLU A 80 -2.20 7.43 14.33
N THR A 81 -3.52 7.64 14.29
CA THR A 81 -4.39 7.40 15.45
C THR A 81 -5.47 6.34 15.21
N GLY A 82 -5.68 5.92 13.96
CA GLY A 82 -6.78 5.03 13.58
C GLY A 82 -8.15 5.70 13.57
N THR A 83 -8.23 7.00 13.86
CA THR A 83 -9.46 7.80 13.85
C THR A 83 -9.17 9.19 13.26
N THR A 84 -10.21 9.93 12.94
CA THR A 84 -10.07 11.34 12.57
C THR A 84 -11.27 12.12 13.03
N SER A 85 -11.02 13.31 13.56
CA SER A 85 -12.04 14.22 14.06
C SER A 85 -13.04 14.66 12.98
N GLN A 86 -12.61 14.71 11.71
CA GLN A 86 -13.42 15.24 10.60
C GLN A 86 -14.04 14.11 9.74
N GLY A 87 -13.50 12.90 9.83
CA GLY A 87 -13.81 11.79 8.94
C GLY A 87 -12.73 11.63 7.86
N LEU A 88 -12.56 10.41 7.35
CA LEU A 88 -11.56 10.13 6.33
C LEU A 88 -12.07 10.59 4.98
N PHE A 89 -11.50 11.65 4.41
CA PHE A 89 -11.87 12.13 3.09
C PHE A 89 -10.80 11.76 2.06
N ILE A 90 -11.22 11.10 0.98
CA ILE A 90 -10.36 10.70 -0.14
C ILE A 90 -11.14 10.93 -1.43
N GLY A 91 -10.57 11.69 -2.37
CA GLY A 91 -11.23 12.00 -3.64
C GLY A 91 -12.58 12.71 -3.45
N GLY A 92 -12.69 13.56 -2.44
CA GLY A 92 -13.91 14.31 -2.11
C GLY A 92 -15.00 13.49 -1.43
N ASN A 93 -14.78 12.20 -1.16
CA ASN A 93 -15.77 11.32 -0.55
C ASN A 93 -15.42 10.99 0.91
N LYS A 94 -16.42 10.96 1.80
CA LYS A 94 -16.25 10.64 3.23
C LYS A 94 -16.31 9.13 3.46
N TYR A 95 -15.18 8.51 3.77
CA TYR A 95 -15.07 7.10 4.14
C TYR A 95 -15.19 6.92 5.66
N ARG A 96 -15.77 5.78 6.07
CA ARG A 96 -15.73 5.30 7.45
C ARG A 96 -14.54 4.37 7.63
N ILE A 97 -13.72 4.63 8.63
CA ILE A 97 -12.63 3.72 9.00
C ILE A 97 -13.24 2.43 9.58
N VAL A 98 -12.96 1.31 8.93
CA VAL A 98 -13.45 -0.03 9.31
C VAL A 98 -12.39 -0.79 10.09
N LYS A 99 -11.13 -0.65 9.69
CA LYS A 99 -10.02 -1.38 10.30
C LYS A 99 -8.76 -0.51 10.32
N TYR A 100 -8.02 -0.64 11.39
CA TYR A 100 -6.72 0.00 11.60
C TYR A 100 -5.80 -1.03 12.24
N GLU A 101 -4.69 -1.34 11.59
CA GLU A 101 -3.69 -2.32 12.01
C GLU A 101 -2.32 -1.63 11.99
N THR A 102 -1.65 -1.51 13.14
CA THR A 102 -0.34 -0.85 13.24
C THR A 102 0.83 -1.81 13.06
N ASP A 103 0.56 -3.11 13.17
CA ASP A 103 1.47 -4.24 13.21
C ASP A 103 1.21 -5.21 12.04
N PHE A 104 0.76 -4.68 10.89
CA PHE A 104 0.52 -5.53 9.72
C PHE A 104 1.85 -6.03 9.18
N ASP A 105 2.10 -7.35 9.27
CA ASP A 105 3.30 -7.96 8.71
C ASP A 105 3.25 -7.93 7.17
N CYS A 106 4.20 -7.21 6.59
CA CYS A 106 4.40 -7.06 5.17
C CYS A 106 5.86 -7.42 4.88
N ALA A 107 6.09 -8.62 4.34
CA ALA A 107 7.42 -9.19 4.12
C ALA A 107 8.37 -9.13 5.34
N GLY A 108 7.87 -9.35 6.56
CA GLY A 108 8.68 -9.35 7.79
C GLY A 108 8.99 -7.96 8.35
N GLN A 109 8.31 -6.91 7.85
CA GLN A 109 8.29 -5.58 8.46
C GLN A 109 6.87 -5.25 8.93
N GLU A 110 6.77 -4.62 10.11
CA GLU A 110 5.51 -4.12 10.63
C GLU A 110 5.17 -2.80 9.93
N VAL A 111 4.06 -2.78 9.20
CA VAL A 111 3.55 -1.60 8.51
C VAL A 111 2.16 -1.22 9.02
N VAL A 112 1.79 0.05 8.86
CA VAL A 112 0.46 0.51 9.24
C VAL A 112 -0.50 0.32 8.07
N CYS A 113 -1.60 -0.40 8.31
CA CYS A 113 -2.64 -0.65 7.33
C CYS A 113 -3.98 -0.08 7.82
N LEU A 114 -4.62 0.73 6.99
CA LEU A 114 -5.92 1.34 7.25
C LEU A 114 -6.93 0.95 6.17
N PHE A 115 -8.12 0.58 6.60
CA PHE A 115 -9.26 0.30 5.73
C PHE A 115 -10.37 1.33 5.94
N GLY A 116 -10.78 1.97 4.85
CA GLY A 116 -11.99 2.78 4.78
C GLY A 116 -13.07 2.10 3.93
N ALA A 117 -14.33 2.30 4.29
CA ALA A 117 -15.48 1.85 3.51
C ALA A 117 -16.47 3.00 3.29
N LEU A 118 -17.09 2.99 2.11
CA LEU A 118 -18.11 3.92 1.63
C LEU A 118 -19.16 3.12 0.87
N GLY A 119 -20.16 2.60 1.58
CA GLY A 119 -21.19 1.75 0.96
C GLY A 119 -20.57 0.53 0.28
N LYS A 120 -20.65 0.48 -1.06
CA LYS A 120 -20.08 -0.59 -1.91
C LYS A 120 -18.65 -0.31 -2.37
N LYS A 121 -18.10 0.86 -2.05
CA LYS A 121 -16.73 1.25 -2.36
C LYS A 121 -15.88 1.21 -1.11
N GLY A 122 -14.58 1.05 -1.27
CA GLY A 122 -13.66 1.17 -0.15
C GLY A 122 -12.25 1.48 -0.57
N VAL A 123 -11.44 1.76 0.44
CA VAL A 123 -10.05 2.17 0.31
C VAL A 123 -9.20 1.36 1.26
N CYS A 124 -8.05 0.90 0.78
CA CYS A 124 -6.97 0.33 1.56
C CYS A 124 -5.77 1.26 1.46
N VAL A 125 -5.21 1.67 2.59
CA VAL A 125 -3.98 2.46 2.65
C VAL A 125 -2.95 1.70 3.48
N ILE A 126 -1.76 1.51 2.93
CA ILE A 126 -0.62 0.90 3.63
C ILE A 126 0.50 1.93 3.70
N ASN A 127 0.97 2.22 4.91
CA ASN A 127 2.15 3.05 5.16
C ASN A 127 3.34 2.17 5.51
N THR A 128 4.29 2.11 4.58
CA THR A 128 5.56 1.38 4.70
C THR A 128 6.62 2.13 5.52
N GLY A 129 6.26 3.26 6.14
CA GLY A 129 7.18 4.18 6.82
C GLY A 129 7.88 5.16 5.87
N THR A 130 8.02 4.81 4.59
CA THR A 130 8.67 5.63 3.55
C THR A 130 7.70 6.04 2.43
N MET A 131 6.80 5.14 2.06
CA MET A 131 5.80 5.35 1.02
C MET A 131 4.41 4.90 1.47
N LEU A 132 3.40 5.63 1.01
CA LEU A 132 1.99 5.32 1.14
C LEU A 132 1.52 4.62 -0.14
N VAL A 133 0.96 3.43 0.01
CA VAL A 133 0.31 2.68 -1.06
C VAL A 133 -1.19 2.71 -0.80
N MET A 134 -1.94 3.29 -1.73
CA MET A 134 -3.39 3.38 -1.67
C MET A 134 -4.03 2.57 -2.80
N GLY A 135 -5.01 1.73 -2.46
CA GLY A 135 -5.82 1.00 -3.42
C GLY A 135 -7.31 1.24 -3.16
N MET A 136 -8.07 1.47 -4.23
CA MET A 136 -9.51 1.68 -4.19
C MET A 136 -10.22 0.49 -4.82
N TYR A 137 -11.28 0.00 -4.19
CA TYR A 137 -12.09 -1.09 -4.70
C TYR A 137 -13.57 -0.74 -4.77
N ASP A 138 -14.27 -1.37 -5.70
CA ASP A 138 -15.72 -1.26 -5.89
C ASP A 138 -16.35 -2.66 -6.00
N GLU A 139 -17.26 -2.99 -5.08
CA GLU A 139 -18.00 -4.24 -5.09
C GLU A 139 -18.90 -4.38 -6.32
N GLU A 140 -19.35 -3.27 -6.92
CA GLU A 140 -20.13 -3.31 -8.16
C GLU A 140 -19.30 -3.77 -9.36
N LEU A 141 -17.98 -3.63 -9.29
CA LEU A 141 -17.02 -4.14 -10.26
C LEU A 141 -16.52 -5.56 -9.93
N GLY A 142 -17.12 -6.22 -8.93
CA GLY A 142 -16.72 -7.55 -8.48
C GLY A 142 -15.44 -7.58 -7.63
N GLN A 143 -15.00 -6.42 -7.14
CA GLN A 143 -13.81 -6.28 -6.32
C GLN A 143 -14.14 -6.41 -4.84
N THR A 144 -13.15 -6.76 -4.01
CA THR A 144 -13.35 -6.91 -2.57
C THR A 144 -12.21 -6.26 -1.80
N GLY A 145 -12.50 -5.80 -0.58
CA GLY A 145 -11.48 -5.22 0.30
C GLY A 145 -10.32 -6.19 0.61
N GLY A 146 -10.57 -7.50 0.67
CA GLY A 146 -9.52 -8.51 0.87
C GLY A 146 -8.57 -8.62 -0.33
N ASN A 147 -9.11 -8.64 -1.56
CA ASN A 147 -8.30 -8.66 -2.77
C ASN A 147 -7.50 -7.37 -2.92
N CYS A 148 -8.13 -6.22 -2.69
CA CYS A 148 -7.46 -4.92 -2.67
C CYS A 148 -6.33 -4.87 -1.62
N LYS A 149 -6.57 -5.39 -0.40
CA LYS A 149 -5.52 -5.53 0.63
C LYS A 149 -4.31 -6.28 0.11
N SER A 150 -4.55 -7.43 -0.50
CA SER A 150 -3.47 -8.30 -1.00
C SER A 150 -2.64 -7.63 -2.09
N ALA A 151 -3.28 -6.85 -2.97
CA ALA A 151 -2.58 -6.09 -4.01
C ALA A 151 -1.73 -4.95 -3.42
N CYS A 152 -2.29 -4.19 -2.47
CA CYS A 152 -1.54 -3.16 -1.77
C CYS A 152 -0.36 -3.74 -0.98
N ALA A 153 -0.56 -4.88 -0.32
CA ALA A 153 0.50 -5.59 0.41
C ALA A 153 1.61 -6.03 -0.55
N ALA A 154 1.28 -6.71 -1.64
CA ALA A 154 2.27 -7.16 -2.63
C ALA A 154 3.12 -5.99 -3.19
N PHE A 155 2.51 -4.82 -3.43
CA PHE A 155 3.26 -3.65 -3.84
C PHE A 155 4.14 -3.08 -2.71
N ALA A 156 3.61 -3.03 -1.49
CA ALA A 156 4.38 -2.59 -0.32
C ALA A 156 5.58 -3.51 -0.02
N GLU A 157 5.45 -4.82 -0.23
CA GLU A 157 6.53 -5.81 -0.12
C GLU A 157 7.59 -5.60 -1.20
N TYR A 158 7.17 -5.39 -2.45
CA TYR A 158 8.09 -5.08 -3.54
C TYR A 158 8.91 -3.81 -3.27
N TYR A 159 8.28 -2.77 -2.70
CA TYR A 159 8.94 -1.50 -2.42
C TYR A 159 9.92 -1.58 -1.24
N GLN A 160 9.54 -2.26 -0.16
CA GLN A 160 10.42 -2.47 1.00
C GLN A 160 11.57 -3.44 0.65
N GLY A 161 11.38 -4.26 -0.37
CA GLY A 161 12.29 -5.33 -0.72
C GLY A 161 12.20 -6.50 0.26
N PRO A 162 12.67 -7.69 -0.12
CA PRO A 162 12.72 -8.82 0.82
C PRO A 162 13.64 -8.48 2.00
N SER A 163 13.07 -8.45 3.21
CA SER A 163 13.81 -8.29 4.47
C SER A 163 14.79 -9.45 4.75
N SER A 164 14.76 -10.50 3.93
CA SER A 164 15.68 -11.64 3.97
C SER A 164 17.02 -11.37 3.28
N TRP A 165 17.71 -10.31 3.70
CA TRP A 165 19.16 -10.37 3.95
C TRP A 165 19.48 -10.18 5.44
N THR A 166 18.48 -10.29 6.31
CA THR A 166 18.73 -10.65 7.70
C THR A 166 18.79 -12.16 7.76
N SER A 167 19.98 -12.67 8.07
CA SER A 167 20.21 -14.06 8.46
C SER A 167 19.18 -14.46 9.49
N ARG A 168 18.12 -15.18 9.06
CA ARG A 168 17.36 -16.00 9.99
C ARG A 168 18.40 -16.89 10.66
N PRO A 169 18.62 -16.83 11.98
CA PRO A 169 19.34 -17.91 12.61
C PRO A 169 18.52 -19.15 12.28
N MET A 170 19.08 -20.02 11.44
CA MET A 170 18.53 -21.35 11.28
C MET A 170 18.39 -21.90 12.69
N ALA A 171 17.20 -22.39 13.01
CA ALA A 171 17.06 -23.28 14.14
C ALA A 171 18.20 -24.29 14.04
N SER A 172 19.07 -24.28 15.06
CA SER A 172 20.30 -25.03 15.14
C SER A 172 20.07 -26.47 14.69
N GLY A 173 20.60 -26.82 13.51
CA GLY A 173 20.36 -28.12 12.90
C GLY A 173 21.19 -28.33 11.64
N GLY A 174 22.52 -28.28 11.78
CA GLY A 174 23.48 -28.96 10.91
C GLY A 174 23.58 -28.49 9.45
N GLY A 175 24.60 -27.67 9.18
CA GLY A 175 25.39 -27.59 7.94
C GLY A 175 24.69 -27.87 6.61
N ASP A 176 24.10 -26.83 6.02
CA ASP A 176 24.31 -26.39 4.63
C ASP A 176 23.27 -25.28 4.34
N THR A 177 23.75 -24.08 4.00
CA THR A 177 22.89 -22.92 3.70
C THR A 177 22.39 -23.01 2.27
N ASP A 178 21.27 -23.69 2.05
CA ASP A 178 20.51 -23.60 0.80
C ASP A 178 19.55 -22.40 0.87
N CYS A 179 19.76 -21.45 -0.06
CA CYS A 179 18.85 -20.33 -0.30
C CYS A 179 17.90 -20.72 -1.43
N CYS A 180 16.66 -21.10 -1.12
CA CYS A 180 15.64 -21.41 -2.13
C CYS A 180 14.68 -20.24 -2.32
N TYR A 181 14.48 -19.83 -3.57
CA TYR A 181 13.33 -19.03 -4.05
C TYR A 181 12.64 -19.86 -5.13
N ASP A 182 11.32 -20.08 -5.00
CA ASP A 182 10.42 -20.76 -5.95
C ASP A 182 11.07 -21.73 -6.96
N GLY A 183 11.52 -22.90 -6.49
CA GLY A 183 11.89 -24.03 -7.35
C GLY A 183 13.17 -23.86 -8.18
N VAL A 184 13.91 -22.75 -8.06
CA VAL A 184 15.22 -22.58 -8.68
C VAL A 184 16.29 -22.63 -7.58
N VAL A 185 17.05 -23.72 -7.55
CA VAL A 185 18.21 -23.86 -6.66
C VAL A 185 19.33 -22.98 -7.19
N VAL A 186 19.53 -21.81 -6.58
CA VAL A 186 20.70 -20.97 -6.84
C VAL A 186 21.80 -21.39 -5.87
N VAL A 187 22.62 -22.37 -6.27
CA VAL A 187 23.81 -22.75 -5.50
C VAL A 187 24.87 -21.66 -5.68
N SER A 188 24.85 -20.64 -4.84
CA SER A 188 25.95 -19.68 -4.78
C SER A 188 27.06 -20.24 -3.89
N LYS A 189 28.10 -20.78 -4.51
CA LYS A 189 29.32 -21.21 -3.80
C LYS A 189 30.12 -19.96 -3.44
N MET A 190 29.90 -19.40 -2.25
CA MET A 190 30.73 -18.33 -1.72
C MET A 190 32.12 -18.87 -1.37
N HIS A 191 33.12 -18.59 -2.20
CA HIS A 191 34.53 -18.62 -1.78
C HIS A 191 34.89 -17.23 -1.28
N PHE A 192 35.27 -17.19 0.00
CA PHE A 192 35.59 -15.98 0.72
C PHE A 192 37.08 -15.69 0.53
N GLU A 193 37.44 -14.98 -0.54
CA GLU A 193 38.74 -14.30 -0.65
C GLU A 193 38.64 -13.12 -1.62
N ASP A 194 39.23 -12.02 -1.17
CA ASP A 194 39.16 -10.63 -1.61
C ASP A 194 38.85 -10.28 -3.09
N HIS A 195 38.04 -9.23 -3.22
CA HIS A 195 37.61 -8.47 -4.41
C HIS A 195 36.26 -8.85 -5.06
N LEU A 196 35.27 -8.02 -4.74
CA LEU A 196 33.94 -7.91 -5.34
C LEU A 196 33.97 -7.94 -6.88
N ARG A 197 33.67 -9.10 -7.46
CA ARG A 197 33.02 -9.21 -8.77
C ARG A 197 31.94 -10.28 -8.69
N CYS A 198 30.69 -9.84 -8.79
CA CYS A 198 29.57 -10.75 -9.03
C CYS A 198 29.70 -11.25 -10.47
N VAL A 199 30.04 -12.53 -10.66
CA VAL A 199 30.00 -13.18 -11.97
C VAL A 199 28.61 -13.81 -12.10
N VAL A 200 27.77 -13.21 -12.93
CA VAL A 200 26.51 -13.83 -13.36
C VAL A 200 26.89 -14.97 -14.30
N VAL A 201 26.67 -16.22 -13.89
CA VAL A 201 26.80 -17.39 -14.77
C VAL A 201 25.42 -17.67 -15.35
N GLU A 202 25.19 -17.27 -16.60
CA GLU A 202 24.01 -17.72 -17.35
C GLU A 202 24.21 -19.20 -17.71
N PHE A 203 23.30 -20.05 -17.24
CA PHE A 203 23.20 -21.41 -17.76
C PHE A 203 22.28 -21.39 -18.98
N GLY A 204 22.86 -21.65 -20.15
CA GLY A 204 22.11 -21.98 -21.36
C GLY A 204 21.33 -23.27 -21.17
N MET A 205 20.05 -23.23 -21.54
CA MET A 205 19.22 -24.43 -21.67
C MET A 205 19.62 -25.13 -22.98
N GLU A 206 20.10 -26.37 -22.90
CA GLU A 206 20.06 -27.33 -24.02
C GLU A 206 18.64 -27.87 -24.22
#